data_AF-A0A843F0I9-F1
#
_entry.id   AF-A0A843F0I9-F1
#
_cell.length_a   1.000
_cell.length_b   1.000
_cell.length_c   1.000
_cell.angle_alpha   90.00
_cell.angle_beta   90.00
_cell.angle_gamma   90.00
#
_symmetry.space_group_name_H-M   'P 1'
#
loop_
_entity.id
_entity.type
_entity.pdbx_description
1 polymer ?
#
loop_
_entity_poly.entity_id
_entity_poly.type
_entity_poly.pdbx_seq_one_letter_code
_entity_poly.pdbx_strand_id
1 'polypeptide(L)'
;MVKLTLKKVIVKRSAKKLTIRATLKVNDKAPKRGSKITFKFKGKKYIGKTNAKGVAKITVKKSILKKLKKGKKVTYTATYSKVTKKVTVKVRK
;
A
#
# COMPACT_ATOMS: atom_id res chain seq x y z
N MET A 1 -0.04 18.70 11.15
CA MET A 1 0.27 17.26 11.25
C MET A 1 -0.08 16.52 9.97
N VAL A 2 0.74 15.56 9.51
CA VAL A 2 0.45 14.75 8.31
C VAL A 2 -0.14 13.41 8.74
N LYS A 3 -1.26 13.01 8.14
CA LYS A 3 -1.90 11.71 8.38
C LYS A 3 -1.77 10.80 7.18
N LEU A 4 -1.19 9.62 7.43
CA LEU A 4 -1.11 8.52 6.48
C LEU A 4 -2.18 7.49 6.80
N THR A 5 -3.05 7.21 5.84
CA THR A 5 -4.13 6.23 5.99
C THR A 5 -3.96 5.10 4.96
N LEU A 6 -4.08 3.87 5.46
CA LEU A 6 -3.99 2.65 4.68
C LEU A 6 -5.25 1.82 4.90
N LYS A 7 -5.77 1.20 3.84
CA LYS A 7 -6.91 0.28 3.94
C LYS A 7 -6.43 -1.17 3.96
N LYS A 8 -7.12 -2.02 4.74
CA LYS A 8 -6.94 -3.48 4.68
C LYS A 8 -7.27 -3.93 3.25
N VAL A 9 -6.46 -4.83 2.72
CA VAL A 9 -6.65 -5.34 1.36
C VAL A 9 -6.82 -6.84 1.39
N ILE A 10 -7.74 -7.36 0.60
CA ILE A 10 -7.94 -8.79 0.41
C ILE A 10 -7.58 -9.11 -1.03
N VAL A 11 -6.77 -10.15 -1.24
CA VAL A 11 -6.32 -10.56 -2.57
C VAL A 11 -6.42 -12.07 -2.73
N LYS A 12 -6.90 -12.53 -3.89
CA LYS A 12 -6.82 -13.96 -4.27
C LYS A 12 -5.40 -14.26 -4.75
N ARG A 13 -4.86 -15.43 -4.41
CA ARG A 13 -3.52 -15.83 -4.91
C ARG A 13 -3.47 -15.89 -6.44
N SER A 14 -4.57 -16.25 -7.08
CA SER A 14 -4.73 -16.34 -8.54
C SER A 14 -4.81 -14.98 -9.24
N ALA A 15 -4.93 -13.87 -8.50
CA ALA A 15 -5.11 -12.54 -9.08
C ALA A 15 -3.93 -12.15 -9.98
N LYS A 16 -4.23 -11.50 -11.12
CA LYS A 16 -3.23 -11.00 -12.07
C LYS A 16 -2.40 -9.85 -11.47
N LYS A 17 -3.00 -9.02 -10.61
CA LYS A 17 -2.37 -7.90 -9.94
C LYS A 17 -3.07 -7.55 -8.64
N LEU A 18 -2.33 -6.96 -7.70
CA LEU A 18 -2.86 -6.38 -6.48
C LEU A 18 -2.58 -4.88 -6.49
N THR A 19 -3.62 -4.07 -6.34
CA THR A 19 -3.46 -2.62 -6.19
C THR A 19 -3.51 -2.27 -4.71
N ILE A 20 -2.41 -1.70 -4.20
CA ILE A 20 -2.35 -1.15 -2.84
C ILE A 20 -2.47 0.36 -2.95
N ARG A 21 -3.23 0.96 -2.04
CA ARG A 21 -3.48 2.41 -2.03
C ARG A 21 -3.12 2.97 -0.65
N ALA A 22 -2.46 4.11 -0.64
CA ALA A 22 -2.29 4.94 0.55
C ALA A 22 -2.88 6.31 0.30
N THR A 23 -3.55 6.86 1.30
CA THR A 23 -4.06 8.22 1.29
C THR A 23 -3.25 9.07 2.25
N LEU A 24 -2.79 10.22 1.78
CA LEU A 24 -2.02 11.19 2.56
C LEU A 24 -2.82 12.49 2.67
N LYS A 25 -3.09 12.92 3.90
CA LYS A 25 -3.75 14.18 4.21
C LYS A 25 -2.89 15.06 5.10
N VAL A 26 -3.00 16.37 4.92
CA VAL A 26 -2.47 17.40 5.83
C VAL A 26 -3.61 17.85 6.74
N ASN A 27 -3.34 17.87 8.04
CA ASN A 27 -4.27 18.29 9.09
C ASN A 27 -5.65 17.60 8.98
N ASP A 28 -5.67 16.32 8.57
CA ASP A 28 -6.87 15.51 8.33
C ASP A 28 -7.87 16.02 7.27
N LYS A 29 -7.67 17.23 6.75
CA LYS A 29 -8.59 17.94 5.86
C LYS A 29 -8.12 17.90 4.40
N ALA A 30 -6.91 18.37 4.12
CA ALA A 30 -6.44 18.61 2.76
C ALA A 30 -5.65 17.43 2.17
N PRO A 31 -5.92 16.98 0.93
CA PRO A 31 -5.11 15.95 0.27
C PRO A 31 -3.70 16.48 -0.04
N LYS A 32 -2.66 15.71 0.31
CA LYS A 32 -1.28 16.07 -0.02
C LYS A 32 -0.88 15.50 -1.38
N ARG A 33 -0.95 16.29 -2.45
CA ARG A 33 -0.54 15.90 -3.82
C ARG A 33 0.99 15.85 -3.97
N GLY A 34 1.48 15.08 -4.93
CA GLY A 34 2.87 15.11 -5.39
C GLY A 34 3.89 14.45 -4.48
N SER A 35 3.46 13.91 -3.35
CA SER A 35 4.30 13.31 -2.33
C SER A 35 4.67 11.88 -2.71
N LYS A 36 5.96 11.55 -2.60
CA LYS A 36 6.48 10.19 -2.81
C LYS A 36 6.23 9.37 -1.53
N ILE A 37 5.50 8.27 -1.66
CA ILE A 37 5.27 7.30 -0.60
C ILE A 37 6.05 6.02 -0.93
N THR A 38 6.86 5.58 0.02
CA THR A 38 7.59 4.32 -0.10
C THR A 38 6.75 3.20 0.48
N PHE A 39 6.41 2.22 -0.35
CA PHE A 39 5.73 1.01 0.05
C PHE A 39 6.74 -0.14 0.11
N LYS A 40 6.71 -0.94 1.18
CA LYS A 40 7.42 -2.22 1.22
C LYS A 40 6.41 -3.36 1.31
N PHE A 41 6.55 -4.32 0.39
CA PHE A 41 5.73 -5.52 0.36
C PHE A 41 6.57 -6.73 -0.01
N LYS A 42 6.61 -7.73 0.89
CA LYS A 42 7.35 -8.99 0.70
C LYS A 42 8.80 -8.77 0.22
N GLY A 43 9.53 -7.87 0.89
CA GLY A 43 10.91 -7.54 0.57
C GLY A 43 11.10 -6.59 -0.64
N LYS A 44 10.05 -6.34 -1.43
CA LYS A 44 10.12 -5.39 -2.55
C LYS A 44 9.73 -3.99 -2.12
N LYS A 45 10.50 -3.00 -2.58
CA LYS A 45 10.22 -1.58 -2.45
C LYS A 45 9.48 -1.09 -3.69
N TYR A 46 8.40 -0.33 -3.47
CA TYR A 46 7.65 0.35 -4.51
C TYR A 46 7.52 1.81 -4.13
N ILE A 47 7.62 2.72 -5.09
CA ILE A 47 7.47 4.15 -4.85
C ILE A 47 6.24 4.61 -5.62
N GLY A 48 5.25 5.17 -4.91
CA GLY A 48 4.05 5.75 -5.50
C GLY A 48 3.99 7.24 -5.22
N LYS A 49 3.65 8.06 -6.22
CA LYS A 49 3.39 9.49 -6.05
C LYS A 49 1.90 9.70 -5.76
N THR A 50 1.57 10.60 -4.83
CA THR A 50 0.18 10.95 -4.54
C THR A 50 -0.41 11.80 -5.66
N ASN A 51 -1.64 11.47 -6.08
CA ASN A 51 -2.39 12.24 -7.06
C ASN A 51 -3.07 13.47 -6.41
N ALA A 52 -3.90 14.19 -7.19
CA ALA A 52 -4.65 15.37 -6.70
C ALA A 52 -5.55 15.08 -5.49
N LYS A 53 -5.99 13.83 -5.31
CA LYS A 53 -6.78 13.38 -4.15
C LYS A 53 -5.92 12.92 -2.97
N GLY A 54 -4.60 13.12 -3.03
CA GLY A 54 -3.67 12.67 -1.99
C GLY A 54 -3.48 11.15 -1.97
N VAL A 55 -3.88 10.44 -3.02
CA VAL A 55 -3.83 8.97 -3.08
C VAL A 55 -2.62 8.52 -3.89
N ALA A 56 -1.73 7.76 -3.27
CA ALA A 56 -0.68 7.00 -3.94
C ALA A 56 -1.18 5.58 -4.20
N LYS A 57 -1.01 5.08 -5.42
CA LYS A 57 -1.35 3.71 -5.82
C LYS A 57 -0.09 3.00 -6.28
N ILE A 58 0.08 1.75 -5.87
CA ILE A 58 1.10 0.86 -6.39
C ILE A 58 0.46 -0.45 -6.86
N THR A 59 1.07 -1.06 -7.86
CA THR A 59 0.61 -2.33 -8.41
C THR A 59 1.65 -3.41 -8.14
N VAL A 60 1.25 -4.44 -7.41
CA VAL A 60 2.05 -5.64 -7.16
C VAL A 60 1.69 -6.68 -8.22
N LYS A 61 2.69 -7.12 -8.99
CA LYS A 61 2.54 -8.10 -10.08
C LYS A 61 2.23 -9.51 -9.54
N LYS A 62 1.59 -10.34 -10.38
CA LYS A 62 1.26 -11.76 -10.10
C LYS A 62 2.45 -12.57 -9.57
N SER A 63 3.67 -12.32 -10.07
CA SER A 63 4.88 -13.04 -9.64
C SER A 63 5.17 -12.93 -8.14
N ILE A 64 4.80 -11.81 -7.52
CA ILE A 64 4.94 -11.62 -6.06
C ILE A 64 3.77 -12.24 -5.31
N LEU A 65 2.57 -12.17 -5.89
CA LEU A 65 1.38 -12.81 -5.31
C LEU A 65 1.49 -14.33 -5.28
N LYS A 66 2.10 -14.96 -6.30
CA LYS A 66 2.38 -16.40 -6.33
C LYS A 66 3.30 -16.87 -5.19
N LYS A 67 4.22 -16.00 -4.73
CA LYS A 67 5.14 -16.28 -3.60
C LYS A 67 4.46 -16.18 -2.23
N LEU A 68 3.19 -15.80 -2.16
CA LEU A 68 2.45 -15.71 -0.90
C LEU A 68 1.88 -17.08 -0.52
N LYS A 69 2.10 -17.49 0.73
CA LYS A 69 1.52 -18.73 1.29
C LYS A 69 0.02 -18.54 1.53
N LYS A 70 -0.78 -19.53 1.14
CA LYS A 70 -2.25 -19.52 1.30
C LYS A 70 -2.62 -19.35 2.78
N GLY A 71 -3.70 -18.63 3.07
CA GLY A 71 -4.20 -18.41 4.44
C GLY A 71 -3.34 -17.50 5.31
N LYS A 72 -2.12 -17.13 4.88
CA LYS A 72 -1.25 -16.25 5.64
C LYS A 72 -1.64 -14.79 5.48
N LYS A 73 -1.56 -14.08 6.60
CA LYS A 73 -1.62 -12.62 6.70
C LYS A 73 -0.25 -12.07 6.28
N VAL A 74 -0.22 -11.24 5.24
CA VAL A 74 1.03 -10.62 4.75
C VAL A 74 0.95 -9.13 5.00
N THR A 75 1.89 -8.57 5.75
CA THR A 75 1.89 -7.13 6.01
C THR A 75 2.55 -6.36 4.86
N TYR A 76 2.01 -5.19 4.58
CA TYR A 76 2.66 -4.17 3.77
C TYR A 76 2.86 -2.93 4.62
N THR A 77 3.96 -2.22 4.36
CA THR A 77 4.25 -0.96 5.04
C THR A 77 4.21 0.17 4.03
N ALA A 78 3.73 1.33 4.45
CA ALA A 78 3.89 2.57 3.72
C ALA A 78 4.56 3.60 4.63
N THR A 79 5.55 4.29 4.08
CA THR A 79 6.36 5.27 4.78
C THR A 79 6.37 6.56 3.99
N TYR A 80 6.11 7.67 4.69
CA TYR A 80 6.20 9.03 4.18
C TYR A 80 6.96 9.89 5.20
N SER A 81 8.13 10.40 4.80
CA SER A 81 9.05 11.08 5.72
C SER A 81 9.28 10.24 6.98
N LYS A 82 8.99 10.74 8.18
CA LYS A 82 9.09 10.02 9.47
C LYS A 82 7.86 9.18 9.83
N VAL A 83 6.75 9.26 9.07
CA VAL A 83 5.50 8.56 9.37
C VAL A 83 5.45 7.20 8.67
N THR A 84 5.34 6.12 9.44
CA THR A 84 5.17 4.77 8.91
C THR A 84 3.86 4.15 9.39
N LYS A 85 3.12 3.52 8.47
CA LYS A 85 1.94 2.71 8.78
C LYS A 85 2.09 1.32 8.20
N LYS A 86 1.61 0.31 8.93
CA LYS A 86 1.60 -1.09 8.51
C LYS A 86 0.17 -1.58 8.44
N VAL A 87 -0.16 -2.32 7.39
CA VAL A 87 -1.48 -2.94 7.23
C VAL A 87 -1.35 -4.34 6.67
N THR A 88 -2.29 -5.18 7.08
CA THR A 88 -2.34 -6.59 6.69
C THR A 88 -3.11 -6.78 5.39
N VAL A 89 -2.54 -7.58 4.49
CA VAL A 89 -3.19 -8.16 3.32
C VAL A 89 -3.63 -9.59 3.66
N LYS A 90 -4.92 -9.88 3.54
CA LYS A 90 -5.44 -11.26 3.70
C LYS A 90 -5.40 -11.95 2.33
N VAL A 91 -4.66 -13.05 2.24
CA VAL A 91 -4.55 -13.86 1.02
C VAL A 91 -5.63 -14.94 1.02
N ARG A 92 -6.59 -14.83 0.11
CA ARG A 92 -7.62 -15.86 -0.14
C ARG A 92 -7.15 -16.86 -1.21
N LYS A 93 -7.73 -18.07 -1.17
CA LYS A 93 -7.52 -19.14 -2.15
C LYS A 93 -7.89 -18.66 -3.55
#